data_AF-A0A378VY19-F1
#
_entry.id   AF-A0A378VY19-F1
#
_cell.length_a   1.000
_cell.length_b   1.000
_cell.length_c   1.000
_cell.angle_alpha   90.00
_cell.angle_beta   90.00
_cell.angle_gamma   90.00
#
_symmetry.space_group_name_H-M   'P 1'
#
loop_
_entity.id
_entity.type
_entity.pdbx_description
1 polymer ?
#
loop_
_entity_poly.entity_id
_entity_poly.type
_entity_poly.pdbx_seq_one_letter_code
_entity_poly.pdbx_strand_id
1 'polypeptide(L)'
;MGVSRSELDTEGFLAKVETSSKIHVKENFSGEAWASFVERLAYLKVDVTQPDDFAALGDLVKARKETDNVVIYLSTAPKFFAQACETLLRSV
;
A
#
# COMPACT_ATOMS: atom_id res chain seq x y z
N MET A 1 -2.61 0.85 -2.53
CA MET A 1 -2.22 1.22 -1.16
C MET A 1 -0.95 0.46 -0.79
N GLY A 2 0.12 1.17 -0.46
CA GLY A 2 1.36 0.59 0.07
C GLY A 2 1.38 0.70 1.60
N VAL A 3 1.98 -0.29 2.26
CA VAL A 3 2.18 -0.27 3.72
C VAL A 3 3.59 -0.73 4.07
N SER A 4 4.24 -0.05 5.00
CA SER A 4 5.52 -0.48 5.56
C SER A 4 5.82 0.24 6.88
N ARG A 5 6.92 -0.14 7.54
CA ARG A 5 7.40 0.50 8.78
C ARG A 5 8.12 1.83 8.54
N SER A 6 8.44 2.18 7.30
CA SER A 6 9.13 3.44 6.99
C SER A 6 8.28 4.64 7.40
N GLU A 7 8.92 5.61 8.04
CA GLU A 7 8.35 6.92 8.39
C GLU A 7 8.16 7.77 7.13
N LEU A 8 7.09 7.47 6.40
CA LEU A 8 6.70 8.20 5.19
C LEU A 8 5.22 8.54 5.29
N ASP A 9 4.84 9.67 4.71
CA ASP A 9 3.48 9.94 4.30
C ASP A 9 3.28 9.53 2.83
N THR A 10 2.10 9.81 2.28
CA THR A 10 1.81 9.50 0.87
C THR A 10 2.69 10.29 -0.09
N GLU A 11 3.01 11.56 0.21
CA GLU A 11 3.88 12.37 -0.64
C GLU A 11 5.30 11.80 -0.71
N GLY A 12 5.88 11.45 0.44
CA GLY A 12 7.20 10.81 0.51
C GLY A 12 7.24 9.44 -0.18
N PHE A 13 6.15 8.67 -0.08
CA PHE A 13 6.02 7.42 -0.82
C PHE A 13 5.97 7.65 -2.34
N LEU A 14 5.20 8.63 -2.81
CA LEU A 14 5.09 8.98 -4.22
C LEU A 14 6.44 9.45 -4.80
N ALA A 15 7.21 10.25 -4.06
CA ALA A 15 8.57 10.64 -4.45
C ALA A 15 9.50 9.43 -4.62
N LYS A 16 9.35 8.41 -3.77
CA LYS A 16 10.07 7.14 -3.92
C LYS A 16 9.60 6.34 -5.14
N VAL A 17 8.31 6.27 -5.41
CA VAL A 17 7.76 5.59 -6.60
C VAL A 17 8.25 6.25 -7.88
N GLU A 18 8.26 7.58 -7.92
CA GLU A 18 8.75 8.38 -9.05
C GLU A 18 10.21 8.03 -9.41
N THR A 19 11.06 7.89 -8.40
CA THR A 19 12.50 7.66 -8.61
C THR A 19 12.84 6.18 -8.82
N SER A 20 12.10 5.26 -8.22
CA SER A 20 12.44 3.83 -8.20
C SER A 20 11.61 2.96 -9.12
N SER A 21 10.38 3.34 -9.45
CA SER A 21 9.47 2.52 -10.26
C SER A 21 9.32 3.04 -11.68
N LYS A 22 9.22 4.37 -11.85
CA LYS A 22 9.00 5.00 -13.17
C LYS A 22 10.06 4.59 -14.20
N ILE A 23 11.33 4.49 -13.76
CA ILE A 23 12.48 4.11 -14.61
C ILE A 23 12.37 2.71 -15.22
N HIS A 24 11.50 1.85 -14.67
CA HIS A 24 11.32 0.48 -15.14
C HIS A 24 10.16 0.34 -16.14
N VAL A 25 9.33 1.37 -16.32
CA VAL A 25 8.22 1.35 -17.28
C VAL A 25 8.70 1.85 -18.64
N LYS A 26 9.05 0.92 -19.53
CA LYS A 26 9.66 1.23 -20.83
C LYS A 26 8.67 1.31 -22.00
N GLU A 27 7.54 0.62 -21.88
CA GLU A 27 6.54 0.49 -22.93
C GLU A 27 5.17 0.98 -22.43
N ASN A 28 4.30 1.41 -23.34
CA ASN A 28 2.93 1.88 -23.04
C ASN A 28 2.89 3.00 -21.97
N PHE A 29 3.92 3.84 -21.96
CA PHE A 29 4.06 4.93 -21.01
C PHE A 29 3.64 6.27 -21.63
N SER A 30 2.79 7.02 -20.93
CA SER A 30 2.55 8.43 -21.18
C SER A 30 2.56 9.19 -19.85
N GLY A 31 2.87 10.49 -19.90
CA GLY A 31 2.83 11.33 -18.71
C GLY A 31 1.44 11.38 -18.07
N GLU A 32 0.39 11.36 -18.90
CA GLU A 32 -1.01 11.34 -18.46
C GLU A 32 -1.37 10.01 -17.77
N ALA A 33 -1.00 8.87 -18.37
CA ALA A 33 -1.24 7.56 -17.77
C ALA A 33 -0.50 7.41 -16.44
N TRP A 34 0.73 7.95 -16.34
CA TRP A 34 1.49 7.98 -15.10
C TRP A 34 0.82 8.86 -14.04
N ALA A 35 0.39 10.07 -14.39
CA ALA A 35 -0.32 10.97 -13.49
C ALA A 35 -1.59 10.31 -12.94
N SER A 36 -2.42 9.72 -13.80
CA SER A 36 -3.63 9.00 -13.38
C SER A 36 -3.33 7.76 -12.52
N PHE A 37 -2.17 7.14 -12.71
CA PHE A 37 -1.74 5.99 -11.91
C PHE A 37 -1.34 6.41 -10.48
N VAL A 38 -0.49 7.44 -10.34
CA VAL A 38 0.01 7.86 -9.03
C VAL A 38 -1.09 8.45 -8.13
N GLU A 39 -2.14 9.05 -8.71
CA GLU A 39 -3.32 9.52 -7.98
C GLU A 39 -4.06 8.40 -7.22
N ARG A 40 -3.91 7.15 -7.66
CA ARG A 40 -4.54 5.97 -7.03
C ARG A 40 -3.68 5.37 -5.92
N LEU A 41 -2.44 5.84 -5.78
CA LEU A 41 -1.51 5.35 -4.77
C LEU A 41 -1.71 6.13 -3.47
N ALA A 42 -1.75 5.39 -2.38
CA ALA A 42 -1.79 5.90 -1.03
C ALA A 42 -0.81 5.09 -0.18
N TYR A 43 -0.28 5.70 0.86
CA TYR A 43 0.62 5.04 1.81
C TYR A 43 0.10 5.18 3.24
N LEU A 44 0.19 4.10 4.00
CA LEU A 44 -0.01 4.09 5.44
C LEU A 44 1.18 3.39 6.09
N LYS A 45 1.77 4.02 7.10
CA LYS A 45 2.76 3.36 7.94
C LYS A 45 2.07 2.28 8.77
N VAL A 46 2.54 1.05 8.65
CA VAL A 46 2.03 -0.11 9.40
C VAL A 46 3.21 -1.00 9.79
N ASP A 47 3.32 -1.31 11.08
CA ASP A 47 4.15 -2.38 11.59
C ASP A 47 3.33 -3.65 11.84
N VAL A 48 3.71 -4.74 11.19
CA VAL A 48 3.06 -6.06 11.36
C VAL A 48 3.06 -6.54 12.82
N THR A 49 3.99 -6.05 13.63
CA THR A 49 4.11 -6.36 15.05
C THR A 49 3.22 -5.51 15.95
N GLN A 50 2.57 -4.48 15.42
CA GLN A 50 1.69 -3.56 16.13
C GLN A 50 0.24 -3.71 15.62
N PRO A 51 -0.63 -4.48 16.32
CA PRO A 51 -1.98 -4.74 15.87
C PRO A 51 -2.84 -3.46 15.65
N ASP A 52 -2.61 -2.41 16.43
CA ASP A 52 -3.36 -1.16 16.35
C ASP A 52 -3.16 -0.44 15.00
N ASP A 53 -2.00 -0.61 14.36
CA ASP A 53 -1.74 -0.05 13.02
C ASP A 53 -2.69 -0.64 11.96
N PHE A 54 -3.18 -1.86 12.16
CA PHE A 54 -4.10 -2.51 11.24
C PHE A 54 -5.53 -1.98 11.35
N ALA A 55 -5.93 -1.42 12.49
CA ALA A 55 -7.24 -0.79 12.63
C ALA A 55 -7.35 0.40 11.66
N ALA A 56 -6.34 1.28 11.66
CA ALA A 56 -6.26 2.39 10.72
C ALA A 56 -6.21 1.93 9.26
N LEU A 57 -5.51 0.83 8.97
CA LEU A 57 -5.52 0.22 7.64
C LEU A 57 -6.92 -0.25 7.24
N GLY A 58 -7.63 -0.92 8.16
CA GLY A 58 -9.00 -1.38 7.97
C GLY A 58 -9.96 -0.25 7.65
N ASP A 59 -9.88 0.85 8.39
CA ASP A 59 -10.71 2.04 8.18
C ASP A 59 -10.48 2.65 6.78
N LEU A 60 -9.22 2.80 6.37
CA LEU A 60 -8.88 3.29 5.03
C LEU A 60 -9.33 2.33 3.93
N VAL A 61 -9.28 1.03 4.17
CA VAL A 61 -9.76 0.02 3.21
C VAL A 61 -11.28 0.13 3.03
N LYS A 62 -12.02 0.23 4.12
CA LYS A 62 -13.50 0.30 4.13
C LYS A 62 -14.04 1.64 3.64
N ALA A 63 -13.26 2.71 3.72
CA ALA A 63 -13.65 4.03 3.21
C ALA A 63 -13.66 4.13 1.68
N ARG A 64 -13.01 3.18 0.98
CA ARG A 64 -12.99 3.13 -0.49
C ARG A 64 -14.37 2.79 -1.04
N LYS A 65 -14.68 3.31 -2.23
CA LYS A 65 -16.01 3.16 -2.86
C LYS A 65 -15.94 2.55 -4.26
N GLU A 66 -14.75 2.39 -4.79
CA GLU A 66 -14.50 1.95 -6.15
C GLU A 66 -14.74 0.46 -6.33
N THR A 67 -14.48 -0.34 -5.29
CA THR A 67 -14.69 -1.80 -5.28
C THR A 67 -14.73 -2.36 -3.87
N ASP A 68 -15.49 -3.44 -3.69
CA ASP A 68 -15.49 -4.26 -2.46
C ASP A 68 -14.36 -5.29 -2.45
N ASN A 69 -13.71 -5.52 -3.59
CA ASN A 69 -12.66 -6.54 -3.70
C ASN A 69 -11.33 -6.02 -3.15
N VAL A 70 -10.72 -6.79 -2.26
CA VAL A 70 -9.40 -6.49 -1.69
C VAL A 70 -8.42 -7.61 -2.02
N VAL A 71 -7.33 -7.26 -2.70
CA VAL A 71 -6.20 -8.16 -2.95
C VAL A 71 -5.04 -7.72 -2.08
N ILE A 72 -4.50 -8.64 -1.30
CA ILE A 72 -3.41 -8.39 -0.35
C ILE A 72 -2.14 -9.09 -0.84
N TYR A 73 -1.08 -8.31 -1.06
CA TYR A 73 0.21 -8.81 -1.48
C TYR A 73 1.26 -8.63 -0.36
N LEU A 74 1.71 -9.74 0.23
CA LEU A 74 2.68 -9.74 1.32
C LEU A 74 4.12 -9.86 0.80
N SER A 75 4.73 -8.72 0.44
CA SER A 75 6.14 -8.64 0.02
C SER A 75 7.10 -8.54 1.22
N THR A 76 6.93 -9.41 2.22
CA THR A 76 7.70 -9.41 3.47
C THR A 76 8.33 -10.77 3.75
N ALA A 77 9.19 -10.86 4.77
CA ALA A 77 9.75 -12.16 5.17
C ALA A 77 8.64 -13.15 5.58
N PRO A 78 8.72 -14.44 5.20
CA PRO A 78 7.66 -15.41 5.44
C PRO A 78 7.23 -15.60 6.90
N LYS A 79 8.16 -15.36 7.85
CA LYS A 79 7.87 -15.43 9.29
C LYS A 79 6.75 -14.48 9.75
N PHE A 80 6.44 -13.45 8.97
CA PHE A 80 5.39 -12.48 9.28
C PHE A 80 4.03 -12.85 8.66
N PHE A 81 3.95 -13.84 7.78
CA PHE A 81 2.72 -14.13 7.03
C PHE A 81 1.55 -14.52 7.93
N ALA A 82 1.77 -15.44 8.87
CA ALA A 82 0.72 -15.89 9.79
C ALA A 82 0.14 -14.70 10.60
N GLN A 83 1.02 -13.93 11.24
CA GLN A 83 0.63 -12.75 12.02
C GLN A 83 -0.08 -11.68 11.18
N ALA A 84 0.41 -11.41 9.96
CA ALA A 84 -0.22 -10.47 9.06
C ALA A 84 -1.64 -10.93 8.71
N CYS A 85 -1.82 -12.19 8.30
CA CYS A 85 -3.13 -12.74 7.95
C CYS A 85 -4.10 -12.72 9.14
N GLU A 86 -3.65 -13.09 10.34
CA GLU A 86 -4.48 -13.05 11.55
C GLU A 86 -4.97 -11.64 11.89
N THR A 87 -4.09 -10.64 11.74
CA THR A 87 -4.43 -9.25 12.05
C THR A 87 -5.33 -8.65 10.97
N LEU A 88 -5.07 -8.97 9.70
CA LEU A 88 -5.90 -8.57 8.57
C LEU A 88 -7.32 -9.12 8.68
N LEU A 89 -7.50 -10.40 9.04
CA LEU A 89 -8.81 -11.03 9.22
C LEU A 89 -9.70 -10.27 10.23
N ARG A 90 -9.10 -9.60 11.21
CA ARG A 90 -9.83 -8.84 12.24
C ARG A 90 -10.14 -7.41 11.81
N SER A 91 -9.41 -6.88 10.83
CA SER A 91 -9.34 -5.44 10.58
C SER A 91 -9.92 -5.03 9.23
N VAL A 92 -9.75 -5.88 8.21
CA VAL A 92 -10.13 -5.63 6.81
C VAL A 92 -11.31 -6.53 6.44
#